data_AF-A0A3A3EKT1-F1
#
_entry.id   AF-A0A3A3EKT1-F1
#
_cell.length_a   1.000
_cell.length_b   1.000
_cell.length_c   1.000
_cell.angle_alpha   90.00
_cell.angle_beta   90.00
_cell.angle_gamma   90.00
#
_symmetry.space_group_name_H-M   'P 1'
#
loop_
_entity.id
_entity.type
_entity.pdbx_description
1 polymer ?
#
loop_
_entity_poly.entity_id
_entity_poly.type
_entity_poly.pdbx_seq_one_letter_code
_entity_poly.pdbx_strand_id
1 'polypeptide(L)'
;MAQPAADDAVTHYSQHTHTIESSNLSEQRTVVVQLPKSYQTHPNKRYPVIYRLDGAGNLPLINAVLERLQENDQAPEVIVVAIESTNRLRDFYPTVNKEPQGPVGEGGGAAKFLAFVEQELMPLVNKQYRTHDYRVIAGASAAGVFALYAMQADPELFQAHIAYSPAVWWNYGAPAKSLNTFVTKAKSINSYVYMNIGEEAGIMRERYDDMQQTMQNSKVQNLRFKSDAFAGVSHNLTSAAGAFNAYHGLFLSKHMPLSALGDDVSSIDAYYQRLSQQWGEQIAPPDRAVRLLGYSLTDNQQFERAIEVFKYNIKNYPKSAYALSALSYGYEMQGNTRQALIQIEAAIAVADDSYPYPDYLKETKTRLQGQL
;
A
#
# COMPACT_ATOMS: atom_id res chain seq x y z
N MET A 1 1.65 -15.99 -29.18
CA MET A 1 0.28 -15.62 -29.55
C MET A 1 0.16 -14.11 -29.47
N ALA A 2 -0.42 -13.47 -30.48
CA ALA A 2 -0.67 -12.04 -30.49
C ALA A 2 -1.46 -11.64 -29.23
N GLN A 3 -0.99 -10.62 -28.53
CA GLN A 3 -1.78 -9.95 -27.48
C GLN A 3 -3.16 -9.64 -28.05
N PRO A 4 -4.26 -9.87 -27.31
CA PRO A 4 -5.54 -9.33 -27.72
C PRO A 4 -5.37 -7.82 -27.89
N ALA A 5 -5.88 -7.28 -29.00
CA ALA A 5 -5.82 -5.87 -29.32
C ALA A 5 -6.25 -5.08 -28.08
N ALA A 6 -5.38 -4.17 -27.63
CA ALA A 6 -5.69 -3.23 -26.58
C ALA A 6 -6.93 -2.46 -27.01
N ASP A 7 -8.07 -2.82 -26.44
CA ASP A 7 -9.27 -2.00 -26.39
C ASP A 7 -8.78 -0.60 -26.02
N ASP A 8 -9.04 0.42 -26.86
CA ASP A 8 -8.43 1.77 -26.79
C ASP A 8 -8.47 2.29 -25.35
N ALA A 9 -7.41 1.96 -24.60
CA ALA A 9 -7.39 2.15 -23.17
C ALA A 9 -7.21 3.64 -22.97
N VAL A 10 -8.11 4.27 -22.24
CA VAL A 10 -7.91 5.65 -21.80
C VAL A 10 -6.57 5.69 -21.06
N THR A 11 -5.53 6.21 -21.71
CA THR A 11 -4.14 6.15 -21.23
C THR A 11 -3.80 7.25 -20.24
N HIS A 12 -4.78 8.09 -19.90
CA HIS A 12 -4.58 9.31 -19.13
C HIS A 12 -5.51 9.36 -17.93
N TYR A 13 -4.98 9.93 -16.83
CA TYR A 13 -5.81 10.33 -15.71
C TYR A 13 -6.81 11.42 -16.15
N SER A 14 -8.02 11.38 -15.62
CA SER A 14 -8.97 12.49 -15.76
C SER A 14 -9.08 13.24 -14.43
N GLN A 15 -9.18 14.57 -14.49
CA GLN A 15 -9.25 15.44 -13.31
C GLN A 15 -10.53 16.26 -13.32
N HIS A 16 -11.17 16.36 -12.15
CA HIS A 16 -12.39 17.12 -11.93
C HIS A 16 -12.20 18.06 -10.74
N THR A 17 -12.34 19.36 -10.97
CA THR A 17 -12.27 20.36 -9.91
C THR A 17 -13.65 20.56 -9.31
N HIS A 18 -13.73 20.51 -7.98
CA HIS A 18 -14.93 20.82 -7.22
C HIS A 18 -14.68 21.97 -6.27
N THR A 19 -15.74 22.74 -6.06
CA THR A 19 -15.79 23.82 -5.08
C THR A 19 -16.85 23.48 -4.04
N ILE A 20 -16.50 23.61 -2.77
CA ILE A 20 -17.34 23.25 -1.62
C ILE A 20 -17.48 24.49 -0.74
N GLU A 21 -18.70 24.96 -0.54
CA GLU A 21 -19.00 25.96 0.49
C GLU A 21 -19.02 25.26 1.85
N SER A 22 -17.92 25.37 2.60
CA SER A 22 -17.76 24.58 3.83
C SER A 22 -18.44 25.24 5.00
N SER A 23 -19.36 24.52 5.65
CA SER A 23 -20.01 24.98 6.87
C SER A 23 -19.07 24.87 8.07
N ASN A 24 -18.29 23.78 8.14
CA ASN A 24 -17.30 23.53 9.18
C ASN A 24 -16.17 24.59 9.20
N LEU A 25 -15.81 25.11 8.03
CA LEU A 25 -14.71 26.07 7.86
C LEU A 25 -15.18 27.50 7.63
N SER A 26 -16.47 27.68 7.33
CA SER A 26 -17.08 28.99 7.00
C SER A 26 -16.36 29.70 5.86
N GLU A 27 -15.91 28.94 4.86
CA GLU A 27 -15.21 29.44 3.68
C GLU A 27 -15.34 28.45 2.52
N GLN A 28 -15.05 28.92 1.32
CA GLN A 28 -15.03 28.09 0.13
C GLN A 28 -13.74 27.26 0.07
N ARG A 29 -13.86 25.97 -0.30
CA ARG A 29 -12.75 25.05 -0.51
C ARG A 29 -12.74 24.48 -1.92
N THR A 30 -11.54 24.32 -2.46
CA THR A 30 -11.32 23.73 -3.78
C THR A 30 -10.63 22.39 -3.63
N VAL A 31 -11.11 21.38 -4.36
CA VAL A 31 -10.48 20.07 -4.45
C VAL A 31 -10.38 19.61 -5.89
N VAL A 32 -9.33 18.89 -6.23
CA VAL A 32 -9.15 18.24 -7.53
C VAL A 32 -9.25 16.73 -7.34
N VAL A 33 -10.26 16.11 -7.94
CA VAL A 33 -10.44 14.66 -7.94
C VAL A 33 -9.84 14.09 -9.23
N GLN A 34 -8.78 13.30 -9.10
CA GLN A 34 -8.15 12.57 -10.18
C GLN A 34 -8.64 11.12 -10.21
N LEU A 35 -9.16 10.69 -11.35
CA LEU A 35 -9.66 9.33 -11.58
C LEU A 35 -8.59 8.49 -12.28
N PRO A 36 -8.46 7.20 -11.92
CA PRO A 36 -7.50 6.30 -12.54
C PRO A 36 -7.81 6.05 -14.01
N LYS A 37 -6.80 5.62 -14.76
CA LYS A 37 -6.87 5.41 -16.21
C LYS A 37 -7.97 4.42 -16.59
N SER A 38 -8.14 3.36 -15.80
CA SER A 38 -9.15 2.34 -16.04
C SER A 38 -10.58 2.73 -15.64
N TYR A 39 -10.79 3.90 -15.03
CA TYR A 39 -12.06 4.26 -14.39
C TYR A 39 -13.26 4.09 -15.32
N GLN A 40 -13.16 4.57 -16.56
CA GLN A 40 -14.28 4.50 -17.53
C GLN A 40 -14.48 3.10 -18.12
N THR A 41 -13.40 2.34 -18.32
CA THR A 41 -13.47 1.00 -18.92
C THR A 41 -13.88 -0.08 -17.91
N HIS A 42 -13.83 0.20 -16.60
CA HIS A 42 -14.22 -0.73 -15.54
C HIS A 42 -15.36 -0.15 -14.67
N PRO A 43 -16.61 -0.10 -15.19
CA PRO A 43 -17.72 0.60 -14.55
C PRO A 43 -18.15 -0.01 -13.20
N ASN A 44 -17.81 -1.27 -12.94
CA ASN A 44 -18.14 -1.96 -11.69
C ASN A 44 -17.00 -1.92 -10.66
N LYS A 45 -15.81 -1.42 -11.03
CA LYS A 45 -14.67 -1.34 -10.13
C LYS A 45 -14.81 -0.15 -9.18
N ARG A 46 -14.48 -0.38 -7.91
CA ARG A 46 -14.34 0.64 -6.87
C ARG A 46 -12.87 0.79 -6.53
N TYR A 47 -12.47 2.02 -6.19
CA TYR A 47 -11.06 2.38 -6.08
C TYR A 47 -10.74 2.94 -4.69
N PRO A 48 -9.64 2.50 -4.06
CA PRO A 48 -9.11 3.15 -2.86
C PRO A 48 -8.88 4.64 -3.10
N VAL A 49 -8.95 5.44 -2.03
CA VAL A 49 -8.90 6.90 -2.14
C VAL A 49 -7.72 7.46 -1.37
N ILE A 50 -6.88 8.24 -2.04
CA ILE A 50 -5.80 9.00 -1.42
C ILE A 50 -6.23 10.46 -1.30
N TYR A 51 -6.42 10.94 -0.08
CA TYR A 51 -6.61 12.34 0.26
C TYR A 51 -5.23 13.01 0.39
N ARG A 52 -4.82 13.73 -0.64
CA ARG A 52 -3.53 14.43 -0.69
C ARG A 52 -3.71 15.88 -0.30
N LEU A 53 -3.05 16.29 0.77
CA LEU A 53 -3.03 17.67 1.25
C LEU A 53 -2.05 18.52 0.44
N ASP A 54 -2.22 19.84 0.45
CA ASP A 54 -1.41 20.80 -0.32
C ASP A 54 -1.57 20.70 -1.84
N GLY A 55 -2.81 20.44 -2.28
CA GLY A 55 -3.25 20.72 -3.65
C GLY A 55 -2.73 19.79 -4.75
N ALA A 56 -3.17 20.09 -5.97
CA ALA A 56 -2.95 19.27 -7.15
C ALA A 56 -1.52 19.35 -7.72
N GLY A 57 -0.72 20.33 -7.32
CA GLY A 57 0.63 20.57 -7.86
C GLY A 57 1.59 19.39 -7.68
N ASN A 58 1.34 18.50 -6.71
CA ASN A 58 2.15 17.30 -6.46
C ASN A 58 1.71 16.07 -7.27
N LEU A 59 0.56 16.11 -7.95
CA LEU A 59 0.03 14.95 -8.67
C LEU A 59 1.00 14.35 -9.70
N PRO A 60 1.75 15.12 -10.52
CA PRO A 60 2.65 14.52 -11.51
C PRO A 60 3.69 13.56 -10.91
N LEU A 61 4.30 13.95 -9.78
CA LEU A 61 5.26 13.11 -9.06
C LEU A 61 4.60 11.85 -8.50
N ILE A 62 3.45 12.01 -7.83
CA ILE A 62 2.74 10.87 -7.23
C ILE A 62 2.24 9.91 -8.31
N ASN A 63 1.78 10.43 -9.45
CA ASN A 63 1.33 9.65 -10.59
C ASN A 63 2.45 8.76 -11.13
N ALA A 64 3.65 9.32 -11.36
CA ALA A 64 4.78 8.53 -11.85
C ALA A 64 5.16 7.38 -10.90
N VAL A 65 5.11 7.62 -9.59
CA VAL A 65 5.37 6.58 -8.58
C VAL A 65 4.28 5.51 -8.59
N LEU A 66 3.01 5.91 -8.55
CA LEU A 66 1.89 4.97 -8.51
C LEU A 66 1.79 4.16 -9.80
N GLU A 67 2.00 4.76 -10.97
CA GLU A 67 2.03 4.06 -12.26
C GLU A 67 3.08 2.95 -12.25
N ARG A 68 4.31 3.26 -11.82
CA ARG A 68 5.37 2.26 -11.75
C ARG A 68 5.03 1.09 -10.81
N LEU A 69 4.38 1.39 -9.68
CA LEU A 69 3.92 0.35 -8.75
C LEU A 69 2.79 -0.49 -9.37
N GLN A 70 1.83 0.14 -10.03
CA GLN A 70 0.69 -0.52 -10.67
C GLN A 70 1.12 -1.43 -11.83
N GLU A 71 2.06 -0.98 -12.67
CA GLU A 71 2.66 -1.77 -13.76
C GLU A 71 3.32 -3.07 -13.27
N ASN A 72 3.71 -3.12 -12.00
CA ASN A 72 4.37 -4.26 -11.37
C ASN A 72 3.47 -4.98 -10.34
N ASP A 73 2.16 -4.74 -10.37
CA ASP A 73 1.18 -5.30 -9.44
C ASP A 73 1.52 -5.05 -7.94
N GLN A 74 2.22 -3.95 -7.64
CA GLN A 74 2.62 -3.56 -6.29
C GLN A 74 1.64 -2.58 -5.62
N ALA A 75 0.72 -2.01 -6.39
CA ALA A 75 -0.33 -1.12 -5.87
C ALA A 75 -1.58 -1.17 -6.77
N PRO A 76 -2.78 -0.93 -6.21
CA PRO A 76 -3.99 -0.76 -7.00
C PRO A 76 -3.98 0.60 -7.72
N GLU A 77 -4.84 0.72 -8.73
CA GLU A 77 -5.32 2.02 -9.17
C GLU A 77 -6.13 2.70 -8.07
N VAL A 78 -6.01 4.03 -7.96
CA VAL A 78 -6.62 4.81 -6.88
C VAL A 78 -7.28 6.06 -7.43
N ILE A 79 -8.28 6.56 -6.71
CA ILE A 79 -8.75 7.94 -6.84
C ILE A 79 -7.87 8.82 -5.96
N VAL A 80 -7.37 9.93 -6.48
CA VAL A 80 -6.64 10.92 -5.68
C VAL A 80 -7.51 12.16 -5.51
N VAL A 81 -7.76 12.56 -4.27
CA VAL A 81 -8.46 13.79 -3.91
C VAL A 81 -7.42 14.78 -3.40
N ALA A 82 -7.00 15.71 -4.25
CA ALA A 82 -6.03 16.75 -3.92
C ALA A 82 -6.77 17.95 -3.30
N ILE A 83 -6.46 18.31 -2.05
CA ILE A 83 -7.16 19.34 -1.30
C ILE A 83 -6.32 20.62 -1.29
N GLU A 84 -6.84 21.68 -1.92
CA GLU A 84 -6.16 22.98 -1.95
C GLU A 84 -6.20 23.65 -0.57
N SER A 85 -5.05 24.17 -0.16
CA SER A 85 -4.89 24.87 1.12
C SER A 85 -5.36 26.33 0.99
N THR A 86 -6.13 26.83 1.96
CA THR A 86 -6.46 28.27 2.08
C THR A 86 -5.61 28.91 3.19
N ASN A 87 -5.82 28.52 4.44
CA ASN A 87 -4.94 28.85 5.57
C ASN A 87 -4.31 27.57 6.15
N ARG A 88 -3.17 27.21 5.57
CA ARG A 88 -2.43 25.98 5.87
C ARG A 88 -2.06 25.82 7.35
N LEU A 89 -1.62 26.89 8.01
CA LEU A 89 -1.16 26.82 9.40
C LEU A 89 -2.33 26.62 10.36
N ARG A 90 -3.42 27.36 10.16
CA ARG A 90 -4.68 27.19 10.89
C ARG A 90 -5.19 25.76 10.75
N ASP A 91 -5.29 25.27 9.52
CA ASP A 91 -5.97 24.00 9.22
C ASP A 91 -5.17 22.78 9.67
N PHE A 92 -3.84 22.82 9.59
CA PHE A 92 -3.05 21.60 9.75
C PHE A 92 -2.44 21.43 11.14
N TYR A 93 -2.37 22.49 11.95
CA TYR A 93 -1.87 22.38 13.31
C TYR A 93 -3.01 22.26 14.33
N PRO A 94 -3.00 21.22 15.18
CA PRO A 94 -4.04 21.03 16.20
C PRO A 94 -4.02 22.07 17.33
N THR A 95 -2.88 22.72 17.56
CA THR A 95 -2.71 23.68 18.64
C THR A 95 -2.26 25.04 18.11
N VAL A 96 -2.63 26.11 18.78
CA VAL A 96 -2.10 27.45 18.51
C VAL A 96 -0.63 27.51 18.90
N ASN A 97 0.24 28.03 18.02
CA ASN A 97 1.65 28.18 18.30
C ASN A 97 1.91 29.31 19.30
N LYS A 98 2.68 28.98 20.34
CA LYS A 98 3.14 29.92 21.36
C LYS A 98 4.66 30.11 21.36
N GLU A 99 5.40 29.39 20.52
CA GLU A 99 6.85 29.54 20.42
C GLU A 99 7.21 30.83 19.65
N PRO A 100 7.98 31.76 20.26
CA PRO A 100 8.36 33.02 19.61
C PRO A 100 9.20 32.87 18.34
N GLN A 101 9.88 31.73 18.16
CA GLN A 101 10.69 31.45 16.97
C GLN A 101 9.84 31.07 15.74
N GLY A 102 8.54 30.85 15.92
CA GLY A 102 7.59 30.55 14.84
C GLY A 102 6.47 31.59 14.75
N PRO A 103 5.49 31.37 13.86
CA PRO A 103 4.33 32.27 13.74
C PRO A 103 3.43 32.14 14.97
N VAL A 104 3.58 33.05 15.94
CA VAL A 104 2.82 33.04 17.20
C VAL A 104 1.35 33.38 16.91
N GLY A 105 0.42 32.65 17.54
CA GLY A 105 -1.02 32.88 17.40
C GLY A 105 -1.68 32.12 16.26
N GLU A 106 -0.91 31.52 15.35
CA GLU A 106 -1.42 30.68 14.26
C GLU A 106 -1.73 29.24 14.73
N GLY A 107 -2.59 28.53 14.01
CA GLY A 107 -2.93 27.12 14.28
C GLY A 107 -4.24 26.92 15.06
N GLY A 108 -4.49 25.69 15.51
CA GLY A 108 -5.65 25.33 16.33
C GLY A 108 -6.92 24.95 15.54
N GLY A 109 -6.87 24.93 14.21
CA GLY A 109 -8.01 24.64 13.34
C GLY A 109 -8.15 23.20 12.90
N ALA A 110 -7.22 22.30 13.25
CA ALA A 110 -7.21 20.93 12.74
C ALA A 110 -8.50 20.14 12.99
N ALA A 111 -9.15 20.32 14.14
CA ALA A 111 -10.43 19.65 14.41
C ALA A 111 -11.53 20.06 13.41
N LYS A 112 -11.62 21.35 13.08
CA LYS A 112 -12.58 21.86 12.09
C LYS A 112 -12.25 21.40 10.68
N PHE A 113 -10.96 21.38 10.34
CA PHE A 113 -10.52 20.88 9.05
C PHE A 113 -10.77 19.38 8.88
N LEU A 114 -10.56 18.57 9.93
CA LEU A 114 -10.93 17.15 9.91
C LEU A 114 -12.43 16.95 9.75
N ALA A 115 -13.25 17.74 10.46
CA ALA A 115 -14.70 17.71 10.31
C ALA A 115 -15.15 18.07 8.88
N PHE A 116 -14.52 19.05 8.23
CA PHE A 116 -14.74 19.30 6.80
C PHE A 116 -14.41 18.08 5.94
N VAL A 117 -13.25 17.46 6.16
CA VAL A 117 -12.82 16.29 5.38
C VAL A 117 -13.84 15.15 5.53
N GLU A 118 -14.21 14.81 6.76
CA GLU A 118 -15.10 13.70 7.06
C GLU A 118 -16.56 13.96 6.68
N GLN A 119 -17.10 15.13 7.00
CA GLN A 119 -18.54 15.39 6.97
C GLN A 119 -19.00 16.08 5.68
N GLU A 120 -18.09 16.68 4.91
CA GLU A 120 -18.43 17.44 3.71
C GLU A 120 -17.73 16.87 2.47
N LEU A 121 -16.39 16.74 2.53
CA LEU A 121 -15.62 16.28 1.38
C LEU A 121 -15.82 14.79 1.07
N MET A 122 -15.64 13.89 2.05
CA MET A 122 -15.80 12.45 1.85
C MET A 122 -17.21 12.10 1.30
N PRO A 123 -18.33 12.66 1.83
CA PRO A 123 -19.65 12.42 1.28
C PRO A 123 -19.81 12.88 -0.17
N LEU A 124 -19.26 14.05 -0.54
CA LEU A 124 -19.27 14.52 -1.93
C LEU A 124 -18.57 13.52 -2.84
N VAL A 125 -17.35 13.10 -2.47
CA VAL A 125 -16.54 12.18 -3.28
C VAL A 125 -17.22 10.81 -3.39
N ASN A 126 -17.71 10.25 -2.27
CA ASN A 126 -18.38 8.95 -2.24
C ASN A 126 -19.71 8.93 -3.02
N LYS A 127 -20.40 10.07 -3.12
CA LYS A 127 -21.64 10.19 -3.89
C LYS A 127 -21.38 10.26 -5.40
N GLN A 128 -20.30 10.91 -5.81
CA GLN A 128 -20.02 11.17 -7.23
C GLN A 128 -19.11 10.13 -7.88
N TYR A 129 -18.28 9.44 -7.08
CA TYR A 129 -17.24 8.54 -7.58
C TYR A 129 -17.32 7.14 -6.98
N ARG A 130 -16.82 6.15 -7.73
CA ARG A 130 -16.76 4.74 -7.30
C ARG A 130 -15.60 4.52 -6.33
N THR A 131 -15.78 4.99 -5.11
CA THR A 131 -14.78 4.84 -4.04
C THR A 131 -14.88 3.47 -3.37
N HIS A 132 -13.75 2.97 -2.90
CA HIS A 132 -13.65 1.83 -2.00
C HIS A 132 -13.32 2.33 -0.59
N ASP A 133 -13.74 1.60 0.44
CA ASP A 133 -13.49 1.95 1.84
C ASP A 133 -12.07 1.57 2.29
N TYR A 134 -11.10 2.09 1.55
CA TYR A 134 -9.69 2.08 1.91
C TYR A 134 -9.13 3.47 1.63
N ARG A 135 -8.96 4.24 2.69
CA ARG A 135 -8.69 5.68 2.67
C ARG A 135 -7.29 5.95 3.20
N VAL A 136 -6.54 6.77 2.46
CA VAL A 136 -5.18 7.19 2.80
C VAL A 136 -5.16 8.71 2.92
N ILE A 137 -4.48 9.25 3.93
CA ILE A 137 -4.19 10.68 4.01
C ILE A 137 -2.69 10.95 3.93
N ALA A 138 -2.28 11.89 3.09
CA ALA A 138 -0.88 12.16 2.80
C ALA A 138 -0.54 13.66 2.78
N GLY A 139 0.50 14.05 3.51
CA GLY A 139 0.91 15.44 3.73
C GLY A 139 2.41 15.61 3.96
N ALA A 140 2.96 16.78 3.61
CA ALA A 140 4.33 17.14 3.96
C ALA A 140 4.36 18.27 5.00
N SER A 141 5.38 18.39 5.85
CA SER A 141 5.50 19.52 6.80
C SER A 141 4.27 19.63 7.72
N ALA A 142 3.59 20.79 7.81
CA ALA A 142 2.36 20.96 8.58
C ALA A 142 1.27 19.95 8.17
N ALA A 143 1.10 19.68 6.86
CA ALA A 143 0.17 18.67 6.39
C ALA A 143 0.54 17.25 6.86
N GLY A 144 1.83 16.96 7.05
CA GLY A 144 2.28 15.71 7.67
C GLY A 144 1.88 15.63 9.15
N VAL A 145 1.93 16.76 9.87
CA VAL A 145 1.38 16.86 11.23
C VAL A 145 -0.13 16.60 11.23
N PHE A 146 -0.87 17.18 10.29
CA PHE A 146 -2.31 16.94 10.16
C PHE A 146 -2.63 15.47 9.86
N ALA A 147 -1.87 14.82 8.97
CA ALA A 147 -2.05 13.39 8.71
C ALA A 147 -1.89 12.56 9.99
N LEU A 148 -0.86 12.83 10.80
CA LEU A 148 -0.68 12.14 12.08
C LEU A 148 -1.76 12.53 13.12
N TYR A 149 -2.29 13.74 13.06
CA TYR A 149 -3.40 14.18 13.90
C TYR A 149 -4.71 13.45 13.55
N ALA A 150 -5.02 13.27 12.26
CA ALA A 150 -6.22 12.55 11.82
C ALA A 150 -6.28 11.14 12.42
N MET A 151 -5.14 10.42 12.44
CA MET A 151 -5.03 9.12 13.10
C MET A 151 -5.36 9.14 14.60
N GLN A 152 -4.98 10.21 15.29
CA GLN A 152 -5.22 10.35 16.74
C GLN A 152 -6.67 10.74 17.03
N ALA A 153 -7.26 11.57 16.18
CA ALA A 153 -8.59 12.12 16.37
C ALA A 153 -9.69 11.11 15.99
N ASP A 154 -9.49 10.38 14.91
CA ASP A 154 -10.37 9.29 14.47
C ASP A 154 -9.53 8.16 13.83
N PRO A 155 -9.16 7.13 14.62
CA PRO A 155 -8.32 6.03 14.15
C PRO A 155 -8.95 5.15 13.06
N GLU A 156 -10.26 5.22 12.83
CA GLU A 156 -10.97 4.39 11.83
C GLU A 156 -11.22 5.14 10.51
N LEU A 157 -11.06 6.47 10.50
CA LEU A 157 -11.34 7.32 9.34
C LEU A 157 -10.40 7.04 8.15
N PHE A 158 -9.13 6.72 8.42
CA PHE A 158 -8.13 6.40 7.42
C PHE A 158 -7.35 5.15 7.81
N GLN A 159 -7.14 4.26 6.84
CA GLN A 159 -6.35 3.03 7.03
C GLN A 159 -4.84 3.29 6.89
N ALA A 160 -4.45 4.46 6.36
CA ALA A 160 -3.05 4.82 6.21
C ALA A 160 -2.78 6.34 6.31
N HIS A 161 -1.66 6.67 6.94
CA HIS A 161 -1.21 8.01 7.20
C HIS A 161 0.24 8.19 6.70
N ILE A 162 0.45 9.08 5.73
CA ILE A 162 1.75 9.33 5.12
C ILE A 162 2.18 10.76 5.46
N ALA A 163 3.23 10.88 6.27
CA ALA A 163 3.72 12.14 6.80
C ALA A 163 5.17 12.38 6.34
N TYR A 164 5.36 13.20 5.31
CA TYR A 164 6.68 13.57 4.83
C TYR A 164 7.24 14.75 5.65
N SER A 165 8.39 14.60 6.30
CA SER A 165 8.96 15.60 7.23
C SER A 165 7.89 16.33 8.06
N PRO A 166 7.09 15.62 8.88
CA PRO A 166 6.05 16.26 9.68
C PRO A 166 6.71 17.30 10.58
N ALA A 167 6.30 18.57 10.46
CA ALA A 167 6.90 19.70 11.17
C ALA A 167 6.48 19.74 12.65
N VAL A 168 6.91 18.72 13.39
CA VAL A 168 6.49 18.44 14.77
C VAL A 168 7.11 19.38 15.79
N TRP A 169 7.98 20.28 15.38
CA TRP A 169 8.48 21.35 16.24
C TRP A 169 7.37 22.28 16.72
N TRP A 170 6.22 22.37 16.05
CA TRP A 170 5.18 23.34 16.42
C TRP A 170 4.77 23.36 17.91
N ASN A 171 4.58 24.56 18.47
CA ASN A 171 4.05 24.80 19.81
C ASN A 171 4.74 23.97 20.92
N TYR A 172 6.05 24.12 21.05
CA TYR A 172 6.92 23.43 22.00
C TYR A 172 6.87 21.91 21.84
N GLY A 173 6.72 21.43 20.60
CA GLY A 173 6.67 20.01 20.27
C GLY A 173 5.34 19.35 20.60
N ALA A 174 4.24 20.12 20.66
CA ALA A 174 2.93 19.60 20.99
C ALA A 174 2.49 18.42 20.08
N PRO A 175 2.70 18.45 18.75
CA PRO A 175 2.36 17.31 17.90
C PRO A 175 3.11 16.02 18.26
N ALA A 176 4.43 16.08 18.48
CA ALA A 176 5.24 14.93 18.86
C ALA A 176 4.79 14.36 20.22
N LYS A 177 4.63 15.22 21.23
CA LYS A 177 4.16 14.82 22.57
C LYS A 177 2.78 14.17 22.55
N SER A 178 1.86 14.71 21.74
CA SER A 178 0.52 14.16 21.57
C SER A 178 0.58 12.77 20.95
N LEU A 179 1.34 12.59 19.87
CA LEU A 179 1.45 11.29 19.21
C LEU A 179 2.06 10.24 20.15
N ASN A 180 3.13 10.60 20.87
CA ASN A 180 3.74 9.69 21.85
C ASN A 180 2.75 9.26 22.92
N THR A 181 1.97 10.21 23.44
CA THR A 181 0.92 9.91 24.44
C THR A 181 -0.17 9.00 23.87
N PHE A 182 -0.59 9.22 22.63
CA PHE A 182 -1.60 8.40 21.96
C PHE A 182 -1.11 6.96 21.77
N VAL A 183 0.08 6.80 21.19
CA VAL A 183 0.67 5.49 20.87
C VAL A 183 0.97 4.68 22.13
N THR A 184 1.51 5.30 23.18
CA THR A 184 1.83 4.61 24.44
C THR A 184 0.59 4.14 25.21
N LYS A 185 -0.57 4.76 24.98
CA LYS A 185 -1.85 4.37 25.61
C LYS A 185 -2.68 3.41 24.76
N ALA A 186 -2.44 3.35 23.45
CA ALA A 186 -3.19 2.50 22.56
C ALA A 186 -2.87 1.01 22.79
N LYS A 187 -3.89 0.16 22.68
CA LYS A 187 -3.71 -1.30 22.65
C LYS A 187 -3.57 -1.81 21.21
N SER A 188 -4.39 -1.26 20.32
CA SER A 188 -4.36 -1.55 18.89
C SER A 188 -4.65 -0.28 18.11
N ILE A 189 -3.98 -0.11 16.98
CA ILE A 189 -4.24 0.91 15.98
C ILE A 189 -4.17 0.18 14.64
N ASN A 190 -5.29 0.05 13.92
CA ASN A 190 -5.32 -0.61 12.63
C ASN A 190 -4.94 0.38 11.51
N SER A 191 -3.67 0.77 11.46
CA SER A 191 -3.17 1.75 10.49
C SER A 191 -1.78 1.41 9.97
N TYR A 192 -1.53 1.77 8.72
CA TYR A 192 -0.18 2.00 8.22
C TYR A 192 0.24 3.44 8.48
N VAL A 193 1.47 3.64 8.97
CA VAL A 193 2.05 4.98 9.16
C VAL A 193 3.42 5.01 8.50
N TYR A 194 3.57 5.89 7.51
CA TYR A 194 4.87 6.21 6.93
C TYR A 194 5.30 7.60 7.39
N MET A 195 6.53 7.69 7.86
CA MET A 195 7.20 8.96 8.14
C MET A 195 8.53 9.05 7.38
N ASN A 196 8.96 10.26 7.08
CA ASN A 196 10.36 10.48 6.79
C ASN A 196 10.87 11.83 7.29
N ILE A 197 12.18 12.01 7.25
CA ILE A 197 12.84 13.28 7.51
C ILE A 197 14.05 13.47 6.57
N GLY A 198 14.34 14.72 6.23
CA GLY A 198 15.54 15.11 5.49
C GLY A 198 16.72 15.43 6.40
N GLU A 199 17.52 16.42 6.00
CA GLU A 199 18.70 16.94 6.71
C GLU A 199 18.38 17.92 7.84
N GLU A 200 17.11 18.03 8.26
CA GLU A 200 16.68 18.91 9.35
C GLU A 200 17.43 18.60 10.66
N ALA A 201 17.73 19.64 11.44
CA ALA A 201 18.55 19.58 12.65
C ALA A 201 17.89 20.30 13.85
N GLY A 202 18.56 20.29 15.00
CA GLY A 202 18.13 20.98 16.22
C GLY A 202 16.78 20.49 16.75
N ILE A 203 15.97 21.41 17.29
CA ILE A 203 14.71 21.07 17.97
C ILE A 203 13.73 20.27 17.11
N MET A 204 13.72 20.49 15.79
CA MET A 204 12.87 19.72 14.88
C MET A 204 13.33 18.27 14.82
N ARG A 205 14.65 18.06 14.65
CA ARG A 205 15.23 16.72 14.61
C ARG A 205 15.05 15.97 15.92
N GLU A 206 15.34 16.62 17.05
CA GLU A 206 15.17 16.03 18.39
C GLU A 206 13.72 15.56 18.63
N ARG A 207 12.74 16.41 18.31
CA ARG A 207 11.32 16.11 18.48
C ARG A 207 10.84 15.03 17.51
N TYR A 208 11.35 15.00 16.29
CA TYR A 208 11.06 13.94 15.32
C TYR A 208 11.65 12.59 15.77
N ASP A 209 12.90 12.57 16.20
CA ASP A 209 13.60 11.35 16.60
C ASP A 209 12.95 10.72 17.85
N ASP A 210 12.55 11.53 18.84
CA ASP A 210 11.78 11.06 20.01
C ASP A 210 10.43 10.43 19.60
N MET A 211 9.73 11.08 18.66
CA MET A 211 8.47 10.59 18.13
C MET A 211 8.63 9.29 17.32
N GLN A 212 9.65 9.24 16.45
CA GLN A 212 10.01 8.07 15.67
C GLN A 212 10.36 6.90 16.59
N GLN A 213 11.21 7.12 17.59
CA GLN A 213 11.63 6.09 18.54
C GLN A 213 10.44 5.53 19.33
N THR A 214 9.48 6.38 19.70
CA THR A 214 8.24 5.93 20.36
C THR A 214 7.40 5.03 19.44
N MET A 215 7.24 5.41 18.17
CA MET A 215 6.54 4.60 17.17
C MET A 215 7.23 3.26 16.90
N GLN A 216 8.57 3.25 16.79
CA GLN A 216 9.35 2.04 16.50
C GLN A 216 9.31 1.02 17.65
N ASN A 217 9.36 1.50 18.91
CA ASN A 217 9.34 0.62 20.08
C ASN A 217 7.92 0.24 20.53
N SER A 218 6.91 0.76 19.86
CA SER A 218 5.51 0.52 20.20
C SER A 218 5.17 -0.97 20.09
N LYS A 219 4.42 -1.47 21.09
CA LYS A 219 3.83 -2.82 21.08
C LYS A 219 2.34 -2.78 20.67
N VAL A 220 1.89 -1.66 20.11
CA VAL A 220 0.52 -1.49 19.65
C VAL A 220 0.22 -2.51 18.55
N GLN A 221 -0.85 -3.28 18.75
CA GLN A 221 -1.27 -4.29 17.79
C GLN A 221 -1.81 -3.65 16.52
N ASN A 222 -1.56 -4.28 15.37
CA ASN A 222 -2.02 -3.87 14.03
C ASN A 222 -1.44 -2.55 13.49
N LEU A 223 -0.53 -1.90 14.21
CA LEU A 223 0.16 -0.71 13.73
C LEU A 223 1.34 -1.12 12.84
N ARG A 224 1.30 -0.77 11.56
CA ARG A 224 2.44 -0.93 10.64
C ARG A 224 3.18 0.39 10.51
N PHE A 225 4.33 0.50 11.16
CA PHE A 225 5.15 1.72 11.10
C PHE A 225 6.38 1.54 10.19
N LYS A 226 6.61 2.52 9.32
CA LYS A 226 7.86 2.65 8.54
C LYS A 226 8.36 4.09 8.61
N SER A 227 9.67 4.24 8.74
CA SER A 227 10.33 5.54 8.77
C SER A 227 11.62 5.53 7.98
N ASP A 228 11.84 6.54 7.14
CA ASP A 228 13.12 6.77 6.45
C ASP A 228 13.78 8.08 6.92
N ALA A 229 15.10 8.17 6.84
CA ALA A 229 15.86 9.40 7.03
C ALA A 229 16.81 9.59 5.84
N PHE A 230 16.75 10.74 5.19
CA PHE A 230 17.49 11.03 3.96
C PHE A 230 18.56 12.10 4.22
N ALA A 231 19.81 11.65 4.42
CA ALA A 231 20.94 12.56 4.61
C ALA A 231 21.16 13.44 3.35
N GLY A 232 21.38 14.74 3.56
CA GLY A 232 21.60 15.72 2.48
C GLY A 232 20.36 16.06 1.64
N VAL A 233 19.18 15.54 2.00
CA VAL A 233 17.92 15.88 1.33
C VAL A 233 17.25 17.01 2.10
N SER A 234 17.05 18.15 1.43
CA SER A 234 16.37 19.29 2.05
C SER A 234 14.89 19.01 2.34
N HIS A 235 14.34 19.75 3.30
CA HIS A 235 12.95 19.62 3.77
C HIS A 235 11.91 19.50 2.63
N ASN A 236 12.01 20.35 1.61
CA ASN A 236 11.03 20.41 0.52
C ASN A 236 11.11 19.20 -0.44
N LEU A 237 12.20 18.44 -0.43
CA LEU A 237 12.41 17.29 -1.29
C LEU A 237 11.99 15.97 -0.64
N THR A 238 11.62 15.98 0.64
CA THR A 238 11.30 14.77 1.41
C THR A 238 10.07 14.03 0.88
N SER A 239 9.08 14.74 0.35
CA SER A 239 7.94 14.11 -0.33
C SER A 239 8.38 13.35 -1.59
N ALA A 240 9.34 13.88 -2.35
CA ALA A 240 9.87 13.20 -3.54
C ALA A 240 10.78 12.02 -3.15
N ALA A 241 11.67 12.23 -2.19
CA ALA A 241 12.57 11.18 -1.70
C ALA A 241 11.82 9.98 -1.11
N GLY A 242 10.69 10.21 -0.43
CA GLY A 242 9.93 9.17 0.26
C GLY A 242 8.75 8.57 -0.50
N ALA A 243 8.24 9.19 -1.57
CA ALA A 243 6.97 8.79 -2.18
C ALA A 243 6.92 7.31 -2.57
N PHE A 244 7.98 6.79 -3.20
CA PHE A 244 8.06 5.38 -3.56
C PHE A 244 8.00 4.48 -2.32
N ASN A 245 8.84 4.76 -1.31
CA ASN A 245 8.90 3.96 -0.10
C ASN A 245 7.59 3.98 0.69
N ALA A 246 6.86 5.10 0.67
CA ALA A 246 5.59 5.28 1.33
C ALA A 246 4.51 4.37 0.73
N TYR A 247 4.31 4.42 -0.59
CA TYR A 247 3.25 3.64 -1.26
C TYR A 247 3.63 2.17 -1.45
N HIS A 248 4.89 1.88 -1.77
CA HIS A 248 5.37 0.49 -1.85
C HIS A 248 5.29 -0.21 -0.50
N GLY A 249 5.54 0.50 0.61
CA GLY A 249 5.38 -0.04 1.96
C GLY A 249 3.93 -0.19 2.41
N LEU A 250 3.00 0.54 1.78
CA LEU A 250 1.57 0.56 2.13
C LEU A 250 0.83 -0.62 1.51
N PHE A 251 0.84 -0.70 0.18
CA PHE A 251 0.02 -1.64 -0.58
C PHE A 251 0.65 -3.03 -0.59
N LEU A 252 -0.19 -4.05 -0.42
CA LEU A 252 0.21 -5.43 -0.67
C LEU A 252 0.31 -5.66 -2.18
N SER A 253 1.25 -6.51 -2.56
CA SER A 253 1.55 -6.92 -3.94
C SER A 253 0.66 -8.09 -4.35
N LYS A 254 0.27 -8.21 -5.63
CA LYS A 254 -0.35 -9.46 -6.11
C LYS A 254 0.62 -10.65 -6.09
N HIS A 255 1.92 -10.37 -6.06
CA HIS A 255 2.98 -11.35 -5.85
C HIS A 255 3.32 -11.37 -4.35
N MET A 256 2.71 -12.30 -3.62
CA MET A 256 2.98 -12.48 -2.19
C MET A 256 4.48 -12.77 -1.97
N PRO A 257 5.18 -12.01 -1.11
CA PRO A 257 6.58 -12.28 -0.81
C PRO A 257 6.71 -13.48 0.15
N LEU A 258 7.83 -14.20 0.07
CA LEU A 258 8.10 -15.33 0.96
C LEU A 258 8.06 -14.95 2.44
N SER A 259 8.49 -13.72 2.78
CA SER A 259 8.45 -13.20 4.15
C SER A 259 7.03 -13.04 4.73
N ALA A 260 6.00 -13.06 3.89
CA ALA A 260 4.60 -13.05 4.32
C ALA A 260 4.00 -14.45 4.50
N LEU A 261 4.72 -15.51 4.11
CA LEU A 261 4.29 -16.89 4.32
C LEU A 261 4.53 -17.26 5.79
N GLY A 262 3.44 -17.50 6.51
CA GLY A 262 3.47 -17.96 7.89
C GLY A 262 3.89 -19.42 8.01
N ASP A 263 3.63 -20.02 9.18
CA ASP A 263 4.02 -21.41 9.44
C ASP A 263 3.32 -22.40 8.52
N ASP A 264 2.10 -22.08 8.09
CA ASP A 264 1.30 -22.90 7.18
C ASP A 264 0.70 -22.10 5.99
N VAL A 265 0.08 -22.84 5.06
CA VAL A 265 -0.50 -22.31 3.82
C VAL A 265 -1.76 -21.44 4.02
N SER A 266 -2.40 -21.45 5.20
CA SER A 266 -3.56 -20.58 5.47
C SER A 266 -3.17 -19.09 5.46
N SER A 267 -1.90 -18.79 5.70
CA SER A 267 -1.34 -17.44 5.56
C SER A 267 -1.43 -16.91 4.12
N ILE A 268 -1.49 -17.78 3.11
CA ILE A 268 -1.70 -17.39 1.71
C ILE A 268 -3.12 -16.84 1.55
N ASP A 269 -4.14 -17.57 2.02
CA ASP A 269 -5.54 -17.11 1.98
C ASP A 269 -5.69 -15.78 2.73
N ALA A 270 -5.12 -15.67 3.94
CA ALA A 270 -5.17 -14.44 4.74
C ALA A 270 -4.44 -13.26 4.07
N TYR A 271 -3.37 -13.52 3.31
CA TYR A 271 -2.69 -12.49 2.53
C TYR A 271 -3.59 -11.95 1.42
N TYR A 272 -4.17 -12.83 0.61
CA TYR A 272 -4.99 -12.45 -0.54
C TYR A 272 -6.35 -11.86 -0.14
N GLN A 273 -6.89 -12.24 1.03
CA GLN A 273 -8.04 -11.56 1.63
C GLN A 273 -7.72 -10.10 2.00
N ARG A 274 -6.59 -9.85 2.68
CA ARG A 274 -6.16 -8.48 3.01
C ARG A 274 -5.81 -7.67 1.76
N LEU A 275 -5.15 -8.28 0.78
CA LEU A 275 -4.87 -7.68 -0.52
C LEU A 275 -6.18 -7.22 -1.18
N SER A 276 -7.18 -8.11 -1.23
CA SER A 276 -8.48 -7.81 -1.83
C SER A 276 -9.18 -6.63 -1.14
N GLN A 277 -9.14 -6.60 0.19
CA GLN A 277 -9.66 -5.48 0.97
C GLN A 277 -8.90 -4.18 0.72
N GLN A 278 -7.57 -4.20 0.56
CA GLN A 278 -6.81 -2.99 0.23
C GLN A 278 -7.08 -2.49 -1.19
N TRP A 279 -7.26 -3.40 -2.14
CA TRP A 279 -7.37 -3.10 -3.57
C TRP A 279 -8.80 -2.75 -4.02
N GLY A 280 -9.81 -3.10 -3.22
CA GLY A 280 -11.21 -2.96 -3.63
C GLY A 280 -11.61 -3.94 -4.72
N GLU A 281 -10.90 -5.07 -4.84
CA GLU A 281 -11.04 -6.07 -5.89
C GLU A 281 -10.92 -7.47 -5.28
N GLN A 282 -11.68 -8.44 -5.78
CA GLN A 282 -11.54 -9.84 -5.33
C GLN A 282 -10.36 -10.49 -6.04
N ILE A 283 -9.27 -10.71 -5.31
CA ILE A 283 -8.02 -11.26 -5.84
C ILE A 283 -7.74 -12.60 -5.17
N ALA A 284 -7.90 -13.69 -5.93
CA ALA A 284 -7.47 -15.02 -5.50
C ALA A 284 -5.94 -15.17 -5.65
N PRO A 285 -5.29 -16.04 -4.85
CA PRO A 285 -3.85 -16.32 -4.94
C PRO A 285 -3.45 -16.78 -6.35
N PRO A 286 -2.70 -16.01 -7.15
CA PRO A 286 -2.36 -16.39 -8.51
C PRO A 286 -1.44 -17.61 -8.55
N ASP A 287 -1.70 -18.54 -9.48
CA ASP A 287 -0.88 -19.74 -9.71
C ASP A 287 0.62 -19.43 -9.69
N ARG A 288 1.05 -18.43 -10.48
CA ARG A 288 2.45 -18.04 -10.56
C ARG A 288 3.01 -17.58 -9.21
N ALA A 289 2.27 -16.76 -8.47
CA ALA A 289 2.73 -16.22 -7.19
C ALA A 289 2.94 -17.36 -6.17
N VAL A 290 1.99 -18.29 -6.08
CA VAL A 290 2.09 -19.42 -5.16
C VAL A 290 3.22 -20.37 -5.56
N ARG A 291 3.43 -20.63 -6.86
CA ARG A 291 4.58 -21.43 -7.31
C ARG A 291 5.91 -20.79 -6.97
N LEU A 292 6.04 -19.47 -7.11
CA LEU A 292 7.27 -18.77 -6.74
C LEU A 292 7.59 -18.93 -5.25
N LEU A 293 6.59 -18.94 -4.37
CA LEU A 293 6.79 -19.26 -2.94
C LEU A 293 7.35 -20.68 -2.77
N GLY A 294 6.75 -21.66 -3.44
CA GLY A 294 7.22 -23.04 -3.39
C GLY A 294 8.64 -23.22 -3.92
N TYR A 295 8.99 -22.56 -5.04
CA TYR A 295 10.37 -22.59 -5.56
C TYR A 295 11.36 -21.97 -4.58
N SER A 296 11.05 -20.81 -4.00
CA SER A 296 11.94 -20.20 -3.00
C SER A 296 12.10 -21.04 -1.73
N LEU A 297 11.08 -21.81 -1.32
CA LEU A 297 11.22 -22.78 -0.23
C LEU A 297 12.13 -23.94 -0.61
N THR A 298 12.00 -24.46 -1.84
CA THR A 298 12.87 -25.52 -2.38
C THR A 298 14.32 -25.06 -2.46
N ASP A 299 14.59 -23.83 -2.93
CA ASP A 299 15.93 -23.25 -2.99
C ASP A 299 16.56 -23.14 -1.58
N ASN A 300 15.73 -22.88 -0.57
CA ASN A 300 16.11 -22.88 0.84
C ASN A 300 16.10 -24.28 1.49
N GLN A 301 15.98 -25.34 0.69
CA GLN A 301 15.96 -26.75 1.13
C GLN A 301 14.81 -27.11 2.09
N GLN A 302 13.74 -26.31 2.12
CA GLN A 302 12.54 -26.55 2.93
C GLN A 302 11.51 -27.39 2.13
N PHE A 303 11.91 -28.60 1.72
CA PHE A 303 11.16 -29.40 0.75
C PHE A 303 9.75 -29.78 1.20
N GLU A 304 9.55 -30.14 2.46
CA GLU A 304 8.23 -30.49 3.00
C GLU A 304 7.26 -29.32 2.88
N ARG A 305 7.70 -28.13 3.31
CA ARG A 305 6.92 -26.89 3.20
C ARG A 305 6.68 -26.50 1.74
N ALA A 306 7.66 -26.66 0.87
CA ALA A 306 7.51 -26.39 -0.56
C ALA A 306 6.41 -27.28 -1.16
N ILE A 307 6.39 -28.57 -0.83
CA ILE A 307 5.37 -29.53 -1.26
C ILE A 307 3.98 -29.14 -0.74
N GLU A 308 3.86 -28.67 0.51
CA GLU A 308 2.59 -28.16 1.04
C GLU A 308 2.07 -26.96 0.25
N VAL A 309 2.93 -26.00 -0.06
CA VAL A 309 2.59 -24.82 -0.88
C VAL A 309 2.20 -25.23 -2.30
N PHE A 310 2.93 -26.14 -2.94
CA PHE A 310 2.57 -26.62 -4.27
C PHE A 310 1.25 -27.40 -4.26
N LYS A 311 0.97 -28.22 -3.24
CA LYS A 311 -0.33 -28.90 -3.08
C LYS A 311 -1.48 -27.92 -2.88
N TYR A 312 -1.27 -26.87 -2.08
CA TYR A 312 -2.23 -25.78 -1.96
C TYR A 312 -2.51 -25.14 -3.33
N ASN A 313 -1.48 -24.93 -4.15
CA ASN A 313 -1.66 -24.38 -5.49
C ASN A 313 -2.48 -25.31 -6.39
N ILE A 314 -2.22 -26.63 -6.38
CA ILE A 314 -3.00 -27.62 -7.13
C ILE A 314 -4.48 -27.62 -6.75
N LYS A 315 -4.78 -27.47 -5.46
CA LYS A 315 -6.18 -27.38 -4.99
C LYS A 315 -6.92 -26.22 -5.66
N ASN A 316 -6.24 -25.10 -5.88
CA ASN A 316 -6.82 -23.90 -6.50
C ASN A 316 -6.76 -23.95 -8.04
N TYR A 317 -5.76 -24.63 -8.61
CA TYR A 317 -5.51 -24.72 -10.05
C TYR A 317 -5.25 -26.16 -10.51
N PRO A 318 -6.24 -27.07 -10.41
CA PRO A 318 -6.03 -28.50 -10.65
C PRO A 318 -5.70 -28.85 -12.11
N LYS A 319 -5.97 -27.94 -13.05
CA LYS A 319 -5.67 -28.10 -14.48
C LYS A 319 -4.46 -27.29 -14.94
N SER A 320 -3.71 -26.67 -14.03
CA SER A 320 -2.51 -25.91 -14.39
C SER A 320 -1.33 -26.86 -14.60
N ALA A 321 -0.87 -27.00 -15.85
CA ALA A 321 0.35 -27.73 -16.17
C ALA A 321 1.57 -27.16 -15.40
N TYR A 322 1.61 -25.83 -15.19
CA TYR A 322 2.65 -25.21 -14.38
C TYR A 322 2.59 -25.63 -12.90
N ALA A 323 1.40 -25.70 -12.31
CA ALA A 323 1.23 -26.10 -10.91
C ALA A 323 1.65 -27.56 -10.71
N LEU A 324 1.24 -28.46 -11.61
CA LEU A 324 1.57 -29.89 -11.56
C LEU A 324 3.07 -30.11 -11.76
N SER A 325 3.66 -29.41 -12.74
CA SER A 325 5.11 -29.42 -12.98
C SER A 325 5.89 -28.90 -11.77
N ALA A 326 5.41 -27.84 -11.10
CA ALA A 326 6.04 -27.32 -9.89
C ALA A 326 5.98 -28.32 -8.71
N LEU A 327 4.86 -29.01 -8.53
CA LEU A 327 4.75 -30.06 -7.51
C LEU A 327 5.66 -31.25 -7.83
N SER A 328 5.77 -31.63 -9.12
CA SER A 328 6.75 -32.63 -9.57
C SER A 328 8.17 -32.24 -9.17
N TYR A 329 8.56 -30.99 -9.45
CA TYR A 329 9.86 -30.46 -9.07
C TYR A 329 10.08 -30.52 -7.55
N GLY A 330 9.09 -30.13 -6.74
CA GLY A 330 9.17 -30.22 -5.28
C GLY A 330 9.43 -31.65 -4.79
N TYR A 331 8.70 -32.65 -5.32
CA TYR A 331 8.94 -34.05 -4.96
C TYR A 331 10.30 -34.57 -5.44
N GLU A 332 10.73 -34.17 -6.62
CA GLU A 332 12.04 -34.55 -7.15
C GLU A 332 13.17 -34.03 -6.24
N MET A 333 13.11 -32.77 -5.84
CA MET A 333 14.12 -32.16 -4.95
C MET A 333 14.09 -32.77 -3.54
N GLN A 334 12.95 -33.29 -3.09
CA GLN A 334 12.84 -34.09 -1.88
C GLN A 334 13.43 -35.51 -2.03
N GLY A 335 13.73 -35.96 -3.24
CA GLY A 335 14.18 -37.33 -3.54
C GLY A 335 13.05 -38.35 -3.75
N ASN A 336 11.80 -37.89 -3.90
CA ASN A 336 10.65 -38.75 -4.13
C ASN A 336 10.31 -38.88 -5.62
N THR A 337 11.18 -39.59 -6.36
CA THR A 337 11.09 -39.77 -7.81
C THR A 337 9.74 -40.34 -8.26
N ARG A 338 9.16 -41.28 -7.50
CA ARG A 338 7.84 -41.85 -7.84
C ARG A 338 6.73 -40.81 -7.82
N GLN A 339 6.67 -39.96 -6.78
CA GLN A 339 5.67 -38.90 -6.73
C GLN A 339 5.93 -37.82 -7.77
N ALA A 340 7.19 -37.48 -8.02
CA ALA A 340 7.55 -36.55 -9.09
C ALA A 340 7.03 -37.03 -10.45
N LEU A 341 7.26 -38.31 -10.79
CA LEU A 341 6.79 -38.89 -12.04
C LEU A 341 5.26 -38.82 -12.19
N ILE A 342 4.51 -39.10 -11.13
CA ILE A 342 3.03 -38.99 -11.15
C ILE A 342 2.61 -37.56 -11.50
N GLN A 343 3.24 -36.56 -10.90
CA GLN A 343 2.84 -35.16 -11.11
C GLN A 343 3.27 -34.63 -12.48
N ILE A 344 4.43 -35.03 -13.02
CA ILE A 344 4.82 -34.61 -14.37
C ILE A 344 3.94 -35.26 -15.44
N GLU A 345 3.52 -36.51 -15.25
CA GLU A 345 2.56 -37.16 -16.14
C GLU A 345 1.21 -36.47 -16.13
N ALA A 346 0.74 -36.06 -14.94
CA ALA A 346 -0.46 -35.24 -14.82
C ALA A 346 -0.29 -33.87 -15.52
N ALA A 347 0.87 -33.23 -15.40
CA ALA A 347 1.17 -31.97 -16.08
C ALA A 347 1.09 -32.11 -17.61
N ILE A 348 1.67 -33.19 -18.16
CA ILE A 348 1.61 -33.50 -19.60
C ILE A 348 0.16 -33.72 -20.04
N ALA A 349 -0.65 -34.42 -19.24
CA ALA A 349 -2.03 -34.73 -19.58
C ALA A 349 -2.94 -33.50 -19.68
N VAL A 350 -2.60 -32.40 -18.99
CA VAL A 350 -3.38 -31.15 -19.02
C VAL A 350 -2.72 -30.04 -19.84
N ALA A 351 -1.47 -30.22 -20.28
CA ALA A 351 -0.79 -29.25 -21.13
C ALA A 351 -1.44 -29.22 -22.52
N ASP A 352 -1.78 -28.01 -22.98
CA ASP A 352 -2.26 -27.75 -24.33
C ASP A 352 -1.20 -27.03 -25.17
N ASP A 353 -1.55 -26.69 -26.42
CA ASP A 353 -0.66 -26.00 -27.35
C ASP A 353 -0.24 -24.58 -26.88
N SER A 354 -0.91 -24.03 -25.86
CA SER A 354 -0.51 -22.75 -25.26
C SER A 354 0.60 -22.90 -24.23
N TYR A 355 0.88 -24.11 -23.74
CA TYR A 355 1.99 -24.36 -22.82
C TYR A 355 3.33 -24.27 -23.57
N PRO A 356 4.20 -23.30 -23.23
CA PRO A 356 5.37 -22.97 -24.04
C PRO A 356 6.56 -23.93 -23.85
N TYR A 357 6.51 -24.85 -22.89
CA TYR A 357 7.63 -25.73 -22.53
C TYR A 357 7.29 -27.24 -22.62
N PRO A 358 6.65 -27.74 -23.70
CA PRO A 358 6.20 -29.13 -23.75
C PRO A 358 7.37 -30.12 -23.69
N ASP A 359 8.53 -29.75 -24.25
CA ASP A 359 9.72 -30.59 -24.25
C ASP A 359 10.30 -30.74 -22.84
N TYR A 360 10.30 -29.67 -22.03
CA TYR A 360 10.71 -29.74 -20.62
C TYR A 360 9.91 -30.79 -19.84
N LEU A 361 8.59 -30.90 -20.07
CA LEU A 361 7.76 -31.89 -19.40
C LEU A 361 8.14 -33.33 -19.83
N LYS A 362 8.33 -33.55 -21.14
CA LYS A 362 8.69 -34.86 -21.71
C LYS A 362 10.08 -35.33 -21.29
N GLU A 363 11.05 -34.41 -21.29
CA GLU A 363 12.43 -34.68 -20.85
C GLU A 363 12.46 -34.98 -19.35
N THR A 364 11.75 -34.20 -18.53
CA THR A 364 11.60 -34.46 -17.10
C THR A 364 10.99 -35.83 -16.84
N LYS A 365 9.92 -36.20 -17.56
CA LYS A 365 9.33 -37.54 -17.48
C LYS A 365 10.37 -38.64 -17.79
N THR A 366 11.05 -38.53 -18.93
CA THR A 366 12.04 -39.53 -19.37
C THR A 366 13.16 -39.69 -18.34
N ARG A 367 13.65 -38.57 -17.81
CA ARG A 367 14.69 -38.53 -16.78
C ARG A 367 14.25 -39.18 -15.48
N LEU A 368 13.05 -38.87 -14.99
CA LEU A 368 12.50 -39.47 -13.77
C LEU A 368 12.24 -40.98 -13.94
N GLN A 369 11.82 -41.43 -15.13
CA GLN A 369 11.66 -42.86 -15.43
C GLN A 369 12.98 -43.62 -15.36
N GLY A 370 14.09 -43.01 -15.81
CA GLY A 370 15.41 -43.63 -15.73
C GLY A 370 16.03 -43.68 -14.33
N GLN A 371 15.43 -43.01 -13.34
CA GLN A 371 15.86 -43.00 -11.94
C GLN A 371 15.12 -44.03 -11.07
N LEU A 372 14.05 -44.64 -11.58
CA LEU A 372 13.29 -45.73 -10.96
C LEU A 372 13.83 -47.08 -11.44
#